data_AF-A0AAE0EVH2-F1
#
_entry.id   AF-A0AAE0EVH2-F1
#
_cell.length_a   1.000
_cell.length_b   1.000
_cell.length_c   1.000
_cell.angle_alpha   90.00
_cell.angle_beta   90.00
_cell.angle_gamma   90.00
#
_symmetry.space_group_name_H-M   'P 1'
#
loop_
_entity.id
_entity.type
_entity.pdbx_description
1 polymer ?
#
loop_
_entity_poly.entity_id
_entity_poly.type
_entity_poly.pdbx_seq_one_letter_code
_entity_poly.pdbx_strand_id
1 'polypeptide(L)'
;MYYPQTAAIRLRLDPVAEAMATGLLGALFYGVYDINGPRFLWWTWHDTDAAISERFLNAPFGSTMWILTYTAIHCLLHRWITRPMPQLSAVLPKVGGDILTKMHGFLYSAPGVVKVFFCGASVTPLFMIAMGIFSVFSLDIPGKPAERTIGLCLLTYFIVILWNVRNRQLVVKDKFFPEYDKVLFFFVTLDFCTHTCINALGNPENHVSHGVHQTAGSCEVKNYDIMGFERNEYLCVESDPSQASVTDYQTSCAVPGGIAPSPTGMAAEWYSVCGLAHNDRVAEFVGLATIAVIGIASYAFCLINSKEALSKRKSK
;
A
#
# COMPACT_ATOMS: atom_id res chain seq x y z
N MET A 1 2.87 -8.09 1.74
CA MET A 1 3.23 -8.58 0.38
C MET A 1 3.10 -10.09 0.25
N TYR A 2 3.71 -10.88 1.14
CA TYR A 2 3.61 -12.33 1.11
C TYR A 2 2.16 -12.86 1.12
N TYR A 3 1.32 -12.39 2.05
CA TYR A 3 -0.09 -12.79 2.15
C TYR A 3 -0.89 -12.50 0.86
N PRO A 4 -0.92 -11.25 0.32
CA PRO A 4 -1.60 -10.94 -0.93
C PRO A 4 -1.18 -11.83 -2.11
N GLN A 5 0.13 -11.99 -2.32
CA GLN A 5 0.65 -12.78 -3.43
C GLN A 5 0.34 -14.27 -3.26
N THR A 6 0.45 -14.77 -2.03
CA THR A 6 0.13 -16.16 -1.68
C THR A 6 -1.36 -16.44 -1.82
N ALA A 7 -2.25 -15.46 -1.63
CA ALA A 7 -3.66 -15.61 -1.94
C ALA A 7 -3.91 -15.56 -3.46
N ALA A 8 -3.41 -14.53 -4.16
CA ALA A 8 -3.64 -14.32 -5.60
C ALA A 8 -3.21 -15.50 -6.47
N ILE A 9 -2.07 -16.12 -6.18
CA ILE A 9 -1.54 -17.30 -6.89
C ILE A 9 -2.54 -18.49 -6.90
N ARG A 10 -3.46 -18.60 -5.92
CA ARG A 10 -4.47 -19.66 -5.89
C ARG A 10 -5.51 -19.51 -7.01
N LEU A 11 -5.70 -18.30 -7.51
CA LEU A 11 -6.59 -18.02 -8.63
C LEU A 11 -6.05 -18.54 -9.97
N ARG A 12 -4.76 -18.92 -10.03
CA ARG A 12 -4.06 -19.45 -11.22
C ARG A 12 -4.17 -18.58 -12.46
N LEU A 13 -4.27 -17.27 -12.26
CA LEU A 13 -4.31 -16.27 -13.31
C LEU A 13 -2.98 -16.24 -14.09
N ASP A 14 -2.96 -15.58 -15.24
CA ASP A 14 -1.70 -15.23 -15.90
C ASP A 14 -0.87 -14.29 -15.00
N PRO A 15 0.46 -14.16 -15.19
CA PRO A 15 1.31 -13.36 -14.32
C PRO A 15 0.90 -11.89 -14.16
N VAL A 16 0.31 -11.27 -15.18
CA VAL A 16 -0.14 -9.87 -15.13
C VAL A 16 -1.42 -9.78 -14.32
N ALA A 17 -2.42 -10.62 -14.59
CA ALA A 17 -3.64 -10.64 -13.79
C ALA A 17 -3.40 -11.08 -12.33
N GLU A 18 -2.46 -12.00 -12.09
CA GLU A 18 -2.00 -12.39 -10.75
C GLU A 18 -1.38 -11.20 -10.00
N ALA A 19 -0.57 -10.39 -10.70
CA ALA A 19 0.00 -9.17 -10.16
C ALA A 19 -1.09 -8.14 -9.81
N MET A 20 -2.07 -7.89 -10.70
CA MET A 20 -3.17 -6.97 -10.42
C MET A 20 -4.00 -7.45 -9.20
N ALA A 21 -4.30 -8.74 -9.12
CA ALA A 21 -5.00 -9.33 -7.98
C ALA A 21 -4.19 -9.20 -6.68
N THR A 22 -2.87 -9.39 -6.75
CA THR A 22 -1.95 -9.16 -5.63
C THR A 22 -1.99 -7.70 -5.17
N GLY A 23 -2.04 -6.76 -6.11
CA GLY A 23 -2.25 -5.34 -5.87
C GLY A 23 -3.48 -5.06 -5.03
N LEU A 24 -4.65 -5.50 -5.52
CA LEU A 24 -5.95 -5.30 -4.85
C LEU A 24 -5.98 -5.91 -3.45
N LEU A 25 -5.49 -7.15 -3.30
CA LEU A 25 -5.41 -7.83 -2.01
C LEU A 25 -4.40 -7.17 -1.06
N GLY A 26 -3.34 -6.57 -1.61
CA GLY A 26 -2.34 -5.78 -0.90
C GLY A 26 -2.97 -4.53 -0.29
N ALA A 27 -3.69 -3.76 -1.10
CA ALA A 27 -4.40 -2.57 -0.67
C ALA A 27 -5.46 -2.87 0.40
N LEU A 28 -6.23 -3.95 0.25
CA LEU A 28 -7.19 -4.37 1.27
C LEU A 28 -6.52 -4.75 2.60
N PHE A 29 -5.46 -5.56 2.54
CA PHE A 29 -4.75 -6.02 3.73
C PHE A 29 -4.08 -4.88 4.47
N TYR A 30 -3.42 -3.97 3.74
CA TYR A 30 -2.75 -2.82 4.33
C TYR A 30 -3.72 -1.71 4.76
N GLY A 31 -4.88 -1.56 4.10
CA GLY A 31 -5.77 -0.41 4.30
C GLY A 31 -6.27 -0.25 5.74
N VAL A 32 -6.56 -1.35 6.45
CA VAL A 32 -7.00 -1.27 7.86
C VAL A 32 -5.89 -0.81 8.81
N TYR A 33 -4.63 -1.11 8.48
CA TYR A 33 -3.46 -0.60 9.17
C TYR A 33 -3.24 0.87 8.82
N ASP A 34 -3.34 1.22 7.53
CA ASP A 34 -3.12 2.59 7.02
C ASP A 34 -4.14 3.61 7.52
N ILE A 35 -5.38 3.18 7.74
CA ILE A 35 -6.45 4.00 8.34
C ILE A 35 -6.22 4.21 9.83
N ASN A 36 -5.87 3.15 10.57
CA ASN A 36 -5.70 3.22 12.01
C ASN A 36 -4.39 3.92 12.42
N GLY A 37 -3.32 3.78 11.65
CA GLY A 37 -2.00 4.26 12.03
C GLY A 37 -1.92 5.75 12.35
N PRO A 38 -2.32 6.64 11.44
CA PRO A 38 -2.33 8.08 11.71
C PRO A 38 -3.28 8.43 12.85
N ARG A 39 -4.45 7.77 12.89
CA ARG A 39 -5.49 8.00 13.91
C ARG A 39 -5.00 7.64 15.33
N PHE A 40 -4.21 6.59 15.49
CA PHE A 40 -3.70 6.11 16.78
C PHE A 40 -2.22 6.48 17.03
N LEU A 41 -1.66 7.43 16.27
CA LEU A 41 -0.29 7.93 16.36
C LEU A 41 0.80 6.86 16.20
N TRP A 42 0.58 5.84 15.39
CA TRP A 42 1.63 4.86 15.06
C TRP A 42 2.68 5.48 14.12
N TRP A 43 2.24 6.43 13.32
CA TRP A 43 3.07 7.37 12.58
C TRP A 43 2.28 8.66 12.36
N THR A 44 2.99 9.72 11.99
CA THR A 44 2.41 11.02 11.66
C THR A 44 2.65 11.35 10.21
N TRP A 45 1.76 12.16 9.66
CA TRP A 45 1.85 12.70 8.31
C TRP A 45 2.08 14.22 8.35
N HIS A 46 2.69 14.76 7.30
CA HIS A 46 2.97 16.19 7.19
C HIS A 46 2.02 16.82 6.17
N ASP A 47 0.92 17.43 6.62
CA ASP A 47 -0.24 17.78 5.79
C ASP A 47 0.04 18.70 4.59
N THR A 48 1.20 19.37 4.54
CA THR A 48 1.59 20.15 3.36
C THR A 48 2.26 19.33 2.26
N ASP A 49 2.50 18.03 2.45
CA ASP A 49 3.03 17.15 1.41
C ASP A 49 1.94 16.84 0.39
N ALA A 50 2.23 17.08 -0.89
CA ALA A 50 1.29 16.94 -1.97
C ALA A 50 0.74 15.51 -2.09
N ALA A 51 1.57 14.50 -1.85
CA ALA A 51 1.20 13.09 -2.02
C ALA A 51 0.13 12.62 -1.03
N ILE A 52 -0.07 13.35 0.07
CA ILE A 52 -0.99 12.97 1.14
C ILE A 52 -2.16 13.94 1.35
N SER A 53 -2.21 14.99 0.53
CA SER A 53 -3.21 16.06 0.61
C SER A 53 -4.65 15.57 0.49
N GLU A 54 -4.89 14.46 -0.19
CA GLU A 54 -6.20 13.81 -0.29
C GLU A 54 -6.20 12.46 0.43
N ARG A 55 -7.31 12.16 1.12
CA ARG A 55 -7.41 11.04 2.05
C ARG A 55 -8.75 10.34 1.95
N PHE A 56 -8.75 9.05 2.29
CA PHE A 56 -9.94 8.23 2.50
C PHE A 56 -9.92 7.62 3.90
N LEU A 57 -10.93 7.96 4.73
CA LEU A 57 -11.01 7.52 6.13
C LEU A 57 -9.70 7.76 6.89
N ASN A 58 -9.07 8.93 6.70
CA ASN A 58 -7.77 9.35 7.24
C ASN A 58 -6.52 8.78 6.55
N ALA A 59 -6.63 7.73 5.73
CA ALA A 59 -5.50 7.18 4.98
C ALA A 59 -5.23 8.01 3.71
N PRO A 60 -4.00 8.47 3.46
CA PRO A 60 -3.64 9.14 2.21
C PRO A 60 -3.87 8.30 0.96
N PHE A 61 -4.44 8.91 -0.07
CA PHE A 61 -4.55 8.27 -1.39
C PHE A 61 -3.18 7.90 -1.96
N GLY A 62 -2.15 8.72 -1.71
CA GLY A 62 -0.77 8.39 -2.08
C GLY A 62 -0.27 7.09 -1.43
N SER A 63 -0.56 6.86 -0.15
CA SER A 63 -0.19 5.63 0.57
C SER A 63 -0.92 4.40 0.01
N THR A 64 -2.22 4.53 -0.28
CA THR A 64 -3.01 3.47 -0.91
C THR A 64 -2.48 3.14 -2.31
N MET A 65 -2.19 4.15 -3.13
CA MET A 65 -1.61 3.98 -4.47
C MET A 65 -0.23 3.32 -4.41
N TRP A 66 0.59 3.70 -3.42
CA TRP A 66 1.89 3.09 -3.19
C TRP A 66 1.76 1.58 -2.98
N ILE A 67 0.95 1.13 -2.02
CA ILE A 67 0.78 -0.32 -1.79
C ILE A 67 0.14 -1.03 -2.98
N LEU A 68 -0.88 -0.43 -3.59
CA LEU A 68 -1.60 -1.03 -4.71
C LEU A 68 -0.65 -1.32 -5.87
N THR A 69 0.15 -0.33 -6.28
CA THR A 69 1.09 -0.45 -7.40
C THR A 69 2.36 -1.22 -7.03
N TYR A 70 2.92 -0.99 -5.84
CA TYR A 70 4.11 -1.69 -5.36
C TYR A 70 3.87 -3.20 -5.34
N THR A 71 2.78 -3.65 -4.71
CA THR A 71 2.54 -5.09 -4.53
C THR A 71 2.25 -5.79 -5.86
N ALA A 72 1.59 -5.11 -6.80
CA ALA A 72 1.41 -5.61 -8.16
C ALA A 72 2.75 -5.74 -8.91
N ILE A 73 3.57 -4.69 -8.92
CA ILE A 73 4.87 -4.70 -9.62
C ILE A 73 5.84 -5.67 -8.98
N HIS A 74 5.88 -5.74 -7.65
CA HIS A 74 6.65 -6.74 -6.92
C HIS A 74 6.28 -8.15 -7.36
N CYS A 75 4.96 -8.46 -7.43
CA CYS A 75 4.50 -9.76 -7.91
C CYS A 75 4.94 -10.00 -9.36
N LEU A 76 4.75 -9.03 -10.25
CA LEU A 76 5.11 -9.15 -11.66
C LEU A 76 6.61 -9.41 -11.84
N LEU A 77 7.47 -8.62 -11.20
CA LEU A 77 8.93 -8.79 -11.22
C LEU A 77 9.34 -10.12 -10.60
N HIS A 78 8.74 -10.50 -9.48
CA HIS A 78 9.02 -11.78 -8.86
C HIS A 78 8.68 -12.93 -9.80
N ARG A 79 7.54 -12.88 -10.52
CA ARG A 79 7.19 -13.88 -11.53
C ARG A 79 8.15 -13.86 -12.71
N TRP A 80 8.54 -12.68 -13.15
CA TRP A 80 9.51 -12.47 -14.21
C TRP A 80 10.84 -13.19 -13.89
N ILE A 81 11.41 -12.99 -12.70
CA ILE A 81 12.72 -13.58 -12.36
C ILE A 81 12.68 -15.02 -11.83
N THR A 82 11.50 -15.56 -11.51
CA THR A 82 11.37 -16.93 -10.96
C THR A 82 10.78 -17.94 -11.92
N ARG A 83 10.18 -17.50 -13.03
CA ARG A 83 9.54 -18.39 -13.99
C ARG A 83 10.21 -18.32 -15.36
N PRO A 84 10.26 -19.43 -16.11
CA PRO A 84 10.59 -19.37 -17.52
C PRO A 84 9.48 -18.61 -18.26
N MET A 85 9.82 -17.53 -18.95
CA MET A 85 8.89 -16.85 -19.85
C MET A 85 9.15 -17.24 -21.30
N PRO A 86 8.12 -17.23 -22.16
CA PRO A 86 8.30 -17.23 -23.61
C PRO A 86 9.23 -16.07 -24.00
N GLN A 87 10.04 -16.24 -25.05
CA GLN A 87 11.02 -15.24 -25.45
C GLN A 87 10.36 -13.87 -25.69
N LEU A 88 10.72 -12.88 -24.89
CA LEU A 88 10.15 -11.52 -24.93
C LEU A 88 10.49 -10.81 -26.25
N SER A 89 11.51 -11.30 -26.97
CA SER A 89 11.89 -10.90 -28.34
C SER A 89 10.78 -11.10 -29.38
N ALA A 90 9.75 -11.91 -29.10
CA ALA A 90 8.61 -12.08 -29.99
C ALA A 90 7.60 -10.91 -29.96
N VAL A 91 7.64 -10.07 -28.91
CA VAL A 91 6.64 -9.01 -28.66
C VAL A 91 7.26 -7.61 -28.69
N LEU A 92 8.56 -7.49 -28.38
CA LEU A 92 9.25 -6.20 -28.31
C LEU A 92 10.14 -5.92 -29.54
N PRO A 93 10.44 -4.65 -29.84
CA PRO A 93 11.40 -4.28 -30.88
C PRO A 93 12.73 -5.02 -30.68
N LYS A 94 13.33 -5.54 -31.77
CA LYS A 94 14.49 -6.47 -31.73
C LYS A 94 15.59 -6.07 -30.73
N VAL A 95 16.01 -4.80 -30.73
CA VAL A 95 17.09 -4.31 -29.87
C VAL A 95 16.72 -4.34 -28.37
N GLY A 96 15.52 -3.91 -28.00
CA GLY A 96 15.06 -3.93 -26.61
C GLY A 96 14.69 -5.33 -26.14
N GLY A 97 14.08 -6.13 -27.02
CA GLY A 97 13.70 -7.52 -26.75
C GLY A 97 14.90 -8.41 -26.43
N ASP A 98 16.03 -8.23 -27.13
CA ASP A 98 17.24 -9.02 -26.91
C ASP A 98 17.90 -8.72 -25.55
N ILE A 99 17.95 -7.43 -25.16
CA ILE A 99 18.50 -7.02 -23.85
C ILE A 99 17.66 -7.62 -22.72
N LEU A 100 16.33 -7.47 -22.79
CA LEU A 100 15.43 -7.98 -21.75
C LEU A 100 15.45 -9.51 -21.69
N THR A 101 15.60 -10.20 -22.83
CA THR A 101 15.71 -11.66 -22.86
C THR A 101 17.01 -12.14 -22.21
N LYS A 102 18.14 -11.46 -22.46
CA LYS A 102 19.42 -11.76 -21.78
C LYS A 102 19.33 -11.48 -20.28
N MET A 103 18.75 -10.35 -19.89
CA MET A 103 18.56 -9.98 -18.49
C MET A 103 17.66 -10.99 -17.75
N HIS A 104 16.56 -11.41 -18.38
CA HIS A 104 15.69 -12.48 -17.88
C HIS A 104 16.47 -13.78 -17.67
N GLY A 105 17.23 -14.23 -18.67
CA GLY A 105 18.03 -15.46 -18.58
C GLY A 105 19.06 -15.44 -17.45
N PHE A 106 19.76 -14.31 -17.29
CA PHE A 106 20.68 -14.09 -16.17
C PHE A 106 19.94 -14.13 -14.82
N LEU A 107 18.90 -13.33 -14.64
CA LEU A 107 18.19 -13.25 -13.37
C LEU A 107 17.47 -14.55 -13.01
N TYR A 108 16.91 -15.25 -14.00
CA TYR A 108 16.27 -16.55 -13.81
C TYR A 108 17.24 -17.61 -13.28
N SER A 109 18.47 -17.64 -13.80
CA SER A 109 19.53 -18.56 -13.38
C SER A 109 20.30 -18.09 -12.14
N ALA A 110 20.15 -16.83 -11.75
CA ALA A 110 20.87 -16.25 -10.62
C ALA A 110 20.45 -16.84 -9.25
N PRO A 111 21.34 -16.81 -8.26
CA PRO A 111 21.02 -17.18 -6.88
C PRO A 111 19.88 -16.33 -6.28
N GLY A 112 19.19 -16.88 -5.27
CA GLY A 112 18.06 -16.22 -4.62
C GLY A 112 18.39 -14.83 -4.07
N VAL A 113 19.59 -14.62 -3.52
CA VAL A 113 20.02 -13.31 -3.00
C VAL A 113 20.07 -12.24 -4.10
N VAL A 114 20.51 -12.59 -5.31
CA VAL A 114 20.57 -11.67 -6.45
C VAL A 114 19.15 -11.31 -6.90
N LYS A 115 18.24 -12.28 -6.90
CA LYS A 115 16.82 -12.06 -7.21
C LYS A 115 16.15 -11.11 -6.23
N VAL A 116 16.40 -11.31 -4.93
CA VAL A 116 15.88 -10.43 -3.86
C VAL A 116 16.42 -9.02 -4.03
N PHE A 117 17.73 -8.86 -4.25
CA PHE A 117 18.35 -7.54 -4.44
C PHE A 117 17.79 -6.83 -5.68
N PHE A 118 17.66 -7.55 -6.80
CA PHE A 118 17.09 -7.01 -8.02
C PHE A 118 15.62 -6.57 -7.83
N CYS A 119 14.78 -7.41 -7.21
CA CYS A 119 13.40 -7.06 -6.91
C CYS A 119 13.32 -5.82 -6.01
N GLY A 120 14.10 -5.78 -4.94
CA GLY A 120 14.11 -4.65 -4.00
C GLY A 120 14.58 -3.34 -4.63
N ALA A 121 15.61 -3.38 -5.46
CA ALA A 121 16.12 -2.19 -6.15
C ALA A 121 15.20 -1.71 -7.28
N SER A 122 14.52 -2.63 -7.97
CA SER A 122 13.74 -2.30 -9.18
C SER A 122 12.29 -1.93 -8.88
N VAL A 123 11.70 -2.46 -7.81
CA VAL A 123 10.27 -2.24 -7.53
C VAL A 123 9.97 -0.77 -7.24
N THR A 124 10.83 -0.09 -6.48
CA THR A 124 10.62 1.30 -6.06
C THR A 124 10.47 2.27 -7.23
N PRO A 125 11.45 2.40 -8.14
CA PRO A 125 11.31 3.29 -9.28
C PRO A 125 10.15 2.89 -10.20
N LEU A 126 9.87 1.59 -10.37
CA LEU A 126 8.79 1.13 -11.24
C LEU A 126 7.40 1.44 -10.69
N PHE A 127 7.17 1.32 -9.37
CA PHE A 127 5.87 1.70 -8.82
C PHE A 127 5.67 3.21 -8.89
N MET A 128 6.71 4.01 -8.69
CA MET A 128 6.62 5.48 -8.84
C MET A 128 6.24 5.86 -10.27
N ILE A 129 6.86 5.21 -11.27
CA ILE A 129 6.49 5.38 -12.67
C ILE A 129 5.04 4.96 -12.90
N ALA A 130 4.60 3.82 -12.37
CA ALA A 130 3.23 3.35 -12.53
C ALA A 130 2.20 4.29 -11.90
N MET A 131 2.47 4.82 -10.71
CA MET A 131 1.65 5.85 -10.07
C MET A 131 1.57 7.10 -10.95
N GLY A 132 2.70 7.60 -11.45
CA GLY A 132 2.74 8.75 -12.36
C GLY A 132 1.93 8.53 -13.64
N ILE A 133 2.02 7.34 -14.24
CA ILE A 133 1.22 6.95 -15.41
C ILE A 133 -0.28 7.02 -15.09
N PHE A 134 -0.71 6.43 -13.97
CA PHE A 134 -2.12 6.48 -13.60
C PHE A 134 -2.60 7.91 -13.35
N SER A 135 -1.80 8.75 -12.68
CA SER A 135 -2.14 10.16 -12.46
C SER A 135 -2.28 10.94 -13.77
N VAL A 136 -1.38 10.71 -14.74
CA VAL A 136 -1.49 11.33 -16.07
C VAL A 136 -2.80 10.94 -16.77
N PHE A 137 -3.15 9.65 -16.78
CA PHE A 137 -4.35 9.17 -17.45
C PHE A 137 -5.65 9.47 -16.70
N SER A 138 -5.59 9.66 -15.38
CA SER A 138 -6.74 10.12 -14.59
C SER A 138 -6.94 11.64 -14.62
N LEU A 139 -6.05 12.36 -15.30
CA LEU A 139 -6.01 13.83 -15.34
C LEU A 139 -5.83 14.46 -13.94
N ASP A 140 -5.13 13.74 -13.06
CA ASP A 140 -4.63 14.27 -11.80
C ASP A 140 -3.21 14.80 -11.98
N ILE A 141 -2.77 15.58 -11.02
CA ILE A 141 -1.41 16.12 -11.01
C ILE A 141 -0.45 14.96 -10.66
N PRO A 142 0.55 14.64 -11.50
CA PRO A 142 1.53 13.61 -11.19
C PRO A 142 2.24 13.92 -9.87
N GLY A 143 2.28 12.94 -8.95
CA GLY A 143 2.81 13.14 -7.59
C GLY A 143 1.76 13.55 -6.55
N LYS A 144 0.53 13.86 -6.97
CA LYS A 144 -0.63 14.12 -6.10
C LYS A 144 -1.80 13.18 -6.46
N PRO A 145 -1.73 11.90 -6.08
CA PRO A 145 -2.79 10.95 -6.39
C PRO A 145 -4.10 11.32 -5.69
N ALA A 146 -5.18 11.34 -6.46
CA ALA A 146 -6.53 11.66 -6.00
C ALA A 146 -7.48 10.47 -6.17
N GLU A 147 -8.76 10.67 -5.84
CA GLU A 147 -9.82 9.68 -6.03
C GLU A 147 -9.86 9.14 -7.48
N ARG A 148 -9.66 10.02 -8.48
CA ARG A 148 -9.67 9.63 -9.90
C ARG A 148 -8.51 8.70 -10.25
N THR A 149 -7.30 8.96 -9.75
CA THR A 149 -6.11 8.12 -9.93
C THR A 149 -6.38 6.71 -9.40
N ILE A 150 -6.90 6.60 -8.17
CA ILE A 150 -7.22 5.31 -7.55
C ILE A 150 -8.34 4.61 -8.31
N GLY A 151 -9.41 5.33 -8.63
CA GLY A 151 -10.55 4.78 -9.39
C GLY A 151 -10.11 4.19 -10.72
N LEU A 152 -9.28 4.90 -11.49
CA LEU A 152 -8.72 4.40 -12.75
C LEU A 152 -7.82 3.18 -12.54
N CYS A 153 -6.98 3.18 -11.49
CA CYS A 153 -6.10 2.06 -11.18
C CYS A 153 -6.89 0.80 -10.83
N LEU A 154 -7.87 0.91 -9.92
CA LEU A 154 -8.77 -0.17 -9.53
C LEU A 154 -9.53 -0.71 -10.74
N LEU A 155 -10.15 0.17 -11.55
CA LEU A 155 -10.87 -0.21 -12.76
C LEU A 155 -9.98 -0.98 -13.72
N THR A 156 -8.76 -0.49 -13.97
CA THR A 156 -7.79 -1.16 -14.84
C THR A 156 -7.43 -2.55 -14.31
N TYR A 157 -7.17 -2.67 -13.01
CA TYR A 157 -6.82 -3.95 -12.37
C TYR A 157 -7.96 -4.96 -12.50
N PHE A 158 -9.21 -4.53 -12.23
CA PHE A 158 -10.39 -5.37 -12.40
C PHE A 158 -10.60 -5.79 -13.85
N ILE A 159 -10.46 -4.88 -14.82
CA ILE A 159 -10.61 -5.21 -16.25
C ILE A 159 -9.60 -6.29 -16.65
N VAL A 160 -8.33 -6.17 -16.25
CA VAL A 160 -7.29 -7.16 -16.56
C VAL A 160 -7.61 -8.52 -15.95
N ILE A 161 -8.05 -8.56 -14.69
CA ILE A 161 -8.43 -9.81 -14.00
C ILE A 161 -9.63 -10.45 -14.69
N LEU A 162 -10.70 -9.67 -14.95
CA LEU A 162 -11.91 -10.17 -15.60
C LEU A 162 -11.64 -10.66 -17.03
N TRP A 163 -10.75 -9.96 -17.76
CA TRP A 163 -10.29 -10.39 -19.08
C TRP A 163 -9.56 -11.72 -19.03
N ASN A 164 -8.65 -11.92 -18.06
CA ASN A 164 -7.96 -13.19 -17.88
C ASN A 164 -8.94 -14.33 -17.56
N VAL A 165 -9.86 -14.11 -16.61
CA VAL A 165 -10.87 -15.09 -16.20
C VAL A 165 -11.78 -15.47 -17.37
N ARG A 166 -12.26 -14.48 -18.15
CA ARG A 166 -13.11 -14.71 -19.34
C ARG A 166 -12.38 -15.52 -20.40
N ASN A 167 -11.13 -15.21 -20.66
CA ASN A 167 -10.32 -15.87 -21.70
C ASN A 167 -9.65 -17.16 -21.23
N ARG A 168 -9.93 -17.60 -19.98
CA ARG A 168 -9.41 -18.83 -19.36
C ARG A 168 -7.92 -19.05 -19.55
N GLN A 169 -7.13 -17.98 -19.50
CA GLN A 169 -5.67 -18.08 -19.49
C GLN A 169 -5.20 -18.51 -18.09
N LEU A 170 -5.56 -19.74 -17.71
CA LEU A 170 -5.11 -20.38 -16.48
C LEU A 170 -3.76 -21.05 -16.77
N VAL A 171 -2.67 -20.35 -16.49
CA VAL A 171 -1.35 -20.74 -16.99
C VAL A 171 -0.52 -21.46 -15.92
N VAL A 172 -0.78 -21.19 -14.64
CA VAL A 172 0.21 -21.48 -13.59
C VAL A 172 -0.05 -22.80 -12.88
N LYS A 173 0.90 -23.75 -13.01
CA LYS A 173 0.97 -24.99 -12.24
C LYS A 173 1.97 -24.87 -11.08
N ASP A 174 1.75 -23.91 -10.19
CA ASP A 174 2.58 -23.84 -8.98
C ASP A 174 2.17 -24.94 -8.00
N LYS A 175 3.15 -25.46 -7.26
CA LYS A 175 2.88 -26.40 -6.16
C LYS A 175 2.33 -25.60 -4.99
N PHE A 176 1.18 -26.04 -4.48
CA PHE A 176 0.54 -25.44 -3.32
C PHE A 176 0.52 -26.46 -2.18
N PHE A 177 0.52 -25.95 -0.96
CA PHE A 177 0.39 -26.74 0.26
C PHE A 177 -0.90 -26.32 0.96
N PRO A 178 -2.06 -26.94 0.62
CA PRO A 178 -3.38 -26.51 1.12
C PRO A 178 -3.55 -26.62 2.64
N GLU A 179 -2.65 -27.35 3.30
CA GLU A 179 -2.58 -27.52 4.75
C GLU A 179 -2.31 -26.18 5.45
N TYR A 180 -1.48 -25.33 4.85
CA TYR A 180 -1.13 -24.02 5.40
C TYR A 180 -2.14 -22.92 5.05
N ASP A 181 -3.06 -23.16 4.11
CA ASP A 181 -4.08 -22.16 3.73
C ASP A 181 -4.97 -21.78 4.93
N LYS A 182 -5.27 -22.75 5.81
CA LYS A 182 -6.03 -22.48 7.05
C LYS A 182 -5.27 -21.57 8.00
N VAL A 183 -3.96 -21.78 8.12
CA VAL A 183 -3.07 -20.97 8.98
C VAL A 183 -2.98 -19.55 8.42
N LEU A 184 -2.78 -19.41 7.11
CA LEU A 184 -2.76 -18.11 6.44
C LEU A 184 -4.09 -17.37 6.61
N PHE A 185 -5.21 -18.06 6.39
CA PHE A 185 -6.53 -17.47 6.57
C PHE A 185 -6.79 -17.03 8.01
N PHE A 186 -6.35 -17.83 8.98
CA PHE A 186 -6.43 -17.48 10.40
C PHE A 186 -5.67 -16.17 10.70
N PHE A 187 -4.42 -16.04 10.26
CA PHE A 187 -3.65 -14.81 10.51
C PHE A 187 -4.23 -13.59 9.80
N VAL A 188 -4.72 -13.74 8.56
CA VAL A 188 -5.41 -12.65 7.86
C VAL A 188 -6.69 -12.23 8.59
N THR A 189 -7.48 -13.19 9.05
CA THR A 189 -8.70 -12.89 9.82
C THR A 189 -8.35 -12.22 11.15
N LEU A 190 -7.34 -12.72 11.85
CA LEU A 190 -6.87 -12.15 13.11
C LEU A 190 -6.40 -10.70 12.91
N ASP A 191 -5.65 -10.40 11.85
CA ASP A 191 -5.20 -9.06 11.51
C ASP A 191 -6.39 -8.09 11.32
N PHE A 192 -7.33 -8.43 10.44
CA PHE A 192 -8.54 -7.64 10.19
C PHE A 192 -9.41 -7.46 11.44
N CYS A 193 -9.62 -8.53 12.22
CA CYS A 193 -10.36 -8.46 13.48
C CYS A 193 -9.64 -7.58 14.51
N THR A 194 -8.32 -7.69 14.62
CA THR A 194 -7.52 -6.89 15.55
C THR A 194 -7.64 -5.40 15.21
N HIS A 195 -7.46 -5.02 13.94
CA HIS A 195 -7.61 -3.62 13.53
C HIS A 195 -9.03 -3.09 13.68
N THR A 196 -10.04 -3.94 13.49
CA THR A 196 -11.44 -3.56 13.74
C THR A 196 -11.73 -3.38 15.23
N CYS A 197 -11.19 -4.24 16.09
CA CYS A 197 -11.30 -4.10 17.54
C CYS A 197 -10.55 -2.86 18.06
N ILE A 198 -9.36 -2.57 17.55
CA ILE A 198 -8.60 -1.35 17.87
C ILE A 198 -9.44 -0.11 17.54
N ASN A 199 -10.02 -0.07 16.33
CA ASN A 199 -10.84 1.07 15.91
C ASN A 199 -12.13 1.20 16.75
N ALA A 200 -12.81 0.09 17.05
CA ALA A 200 -14.06 0.09 17.79
C ALA A 200 -13.88 0.52 19.26
N LEU A 201 -12.84 -0.01 19.92
CA LEU A 201 -12.64 0.11 21.36
C LEU A 201 -11.64 1.21 21.75
N GLY A 202 -10.74 1.58 20.84
CA GLY A 202 -9.71 2.58 21.07
C GLY A 202 -10.29 3.99 21.16
N ASN A 203 -9.58 4.86 21.86
CA ASN A 203 -9.86 6.30 21.94
C ASN A 203 -8.58 7.03 21.50
N PRO A 204 -8.51 7.50 20.23
CA PRO A 204 -7.30 8.09 19.66
C PRO A 204 -6.83 9.33 20.42
N GLU A 205 -7.75 10.09 21.02
CA GLU A 205 -7.46 11.26 21.85
C GLU A 205 -6.65 10.95 23.12
N ASN A 206 -6.65 9.69 23.56
CA ASN A 206 -5.87 9.25 24.72
C ASN A 206 -4.43 8.84 24.35
N HIS A 207 -4.08 8.86 23.06
CA HIS A 207 -2.74 8.49 22.60
C HIS A 207 -1.83 9.71 22.63
N VAL A 208 -0.65 9.52 23.21
CA VAL A 208 0.43 10.51 23.25
C VAL A 208 1.71 9.84 22.79
N SER A 209 2.40 10.46 21.84
CA SER A 209 3.68 9.98 21.33
C SER A 209 4.78 10.98 21.68
N HIS A 210 5.70 10.55 22.56
CA HIS A 210 6.89 11.29 22.94
C HIS A 210 8.08 10.74 22.17
N GLY A 211 8.76 11.57 21.38
CA GLY A 211 9.94 11.11 20.67
C GLY A 211 10.36 12.04 19.56
N VAL A 212 11.11 11.47 18.62
CA VAL A 212 11.55 12.15 17.41
C VAL A 212 10.39 12.24 16.43
N HIS A 213 10.02 13.47 16.07
CA HIS A 213 9.01 13.82 15.08
C HIS A 213 9.60 14.75 14.02
N GLN A 214 8.80 15.14 13.03
CA GLN A 214 9.21 16.16 12.05
C GLN A 214 9.70 17.41 12.78
N THR A 215 10.84 17.94 12.37
CA THR A 215 11.45 19.13 12.96
C THR A 215 10.46 20.30 12.98
N ALA A 216 10.12 20.79 14.17
CA ALA A 216 9.29 21.99 14.34
C ALA A 216 10.13 23.26 14.16
N GLY A 217 9.56 24.28 13.52
CA GLY A 217 10.28 25.50 13.15
C GLY A 217 9.41 26.50 12.37
N SER A 218 10.06 27.48 11.75
CA SER A 218 9.38 28.60 11.07
C SER A 218 8.64 28.16 9.80
N CYS A 219 7.44 28.71 9.60
CA CYS A 219 6.59 28.47 8.42
C CYS A 219 7.08 29.11 7.12
N GLU A 220 8.00 30.06 7.23
CA GLU A 220 8.54 30.80 6.08
C GLU A 220 9.52 29.95 5.28
N VAL A 221 10.07 28.89 5.88
CA VAL A 221 11.03 28.00 5.23
C VAL A 221 10.29 26.95 4.41
N LYS A 222 10.38 27.09 3.09
CA LYS A 222 9.84 26.17 2.11
C LYS A 222 10.90 25.17 1.66
N ASN A 223 10.46 23.97 1.33
CA ASN A 223 11.26 22.96 0.65
C ASN A 223 10.41 22.29 -0.45
N TYR A 224 11.04 21.52 -1.32
CA TYR A 224 10.37 20.79 -2.38
C TYR A 224 10.36 19.30 -2.06
N ASP A 225 9.25 18.63 -2.36
CA ASP A 225 9.20 17.17 -2.35
C ASP A 225 9.96 16.56 -3.54
N ILE A 226 10.03 15.23 -3.59
CA ILE A 226 10.72 14.49 -4.65
C ILE A 226 10.11 14.69 -6.05
N MET A 227 8.86 15.18 -6.12
CA MET A 227 8.14 15.48 -7.35
C MET A 227 8.19 16.97 -7.71
N GLY A 228 8.84 17.80 -6.88
CA GLY A 228 8.99 19.23 -7.09
C GLY A 228 7.82 20.07 -6.60
N PHE A 229 6.93 19.55 -5.75
CA PHE A 229 5.90 20.36 -5.10
C PHE A 229 6.45 21.08 -3.88
N GLU A 230 6.09 22.35 -3.75
CA GLU A 230 6.42 23.15 -2.58
C GLU A 230 5.68 22.63 -1.34
N ARG A 231 6.40 22.46 -0.25
CA ARG A 231 5.89 22.10 1.08
C ARG A 231 6.61 22.91 2.15
N ASN A 232 6.07 22.95 3.36
CA ASN A 232 6.83 23.51 4.49
C ASN A 232 7.97 22.55 4.84
N GLU A 233 9.15 23.09 5.11
CA GLU A 233 10.28 22.28 5.59
C GLU A 233 10.04 21.80 7.02
N TYR A 234 9.57 22.74 7.86
CA TYR A 234 9.31 22.52 9.26
C TYR A 234 7.82 22.36 9.56
N LEU A 235 7.54 21.63 10.64
CA LEU A 235 6.21 21.64 11.22
C LEU A 235 5.93 23.03 11.81
N CYS A 236 4.89 23.67 11.27
CA CYS A 236 4.42 24.99 11.64
C CYS A 236 3.69 24.98 12.98
N VAL A 237 4.39 25.31 14.07
CA VAL A 237 3.78 25.35 15.42
C VAL A 237 3.59 26.79 15.93
N GLU A 238 4.19 27.78 15.27
CA GLU A 238 4.19 29.18 15.71
C GLU A 238 2.82 29.86 15.63
N SER A 239 2.00 29.52 14.64
CA SER A 239 0.70 30.18 14.41
C SER A 239 -0.48 29.50 15.12
N ASP A 240 -0.48 28.16 15.20
CA ASP A 240 -1.51 27.38 15.90
C ASP A 240 -1.05 25.92 16.14
N PRO A 241 -0.65 25.54 17.36
CA PRO A 241 -0.26 24.16 17.71
C PRO A 241 -1.34 23.09 17.49
N SER A 242 -2.60 23.51 17.36
CA SER A 242 -3.74 22.64 17.04
C SER A 242 -3.91 22.40 15.53
N GLN A 243 -3.15 23.09 14.68
CA GLN A 243 -3.14 22.92 13.21
C GLN A 243 -1.92 22.15 12.70
N ALA A 244 -1.14 21.52 13.59
CA ALA A 244 -0.01 20.68 13.21
C ALA A 244 -0.42 19.57 12.22
N SER A 245 -1.60 18.99 12.46
CA SER A 245 -2.35 18.27 11.45
C SER A 245 -3.83 18.62 11.54
N VAL A 246 -4.50 18.70 10.39
CA VAL A 246 -5.94 18.93 10.28
C VAL A 246 -6.74 17.71 10.78
N THR A 247 -6.18 16.49 10.65
CA THR A 247 -6.96 15.26 10.83
C THR A 247 -6.44 14.31 11.91
N ASP A 248 -5.14 14.32 12.18
CA ASP A 248 -4.48 13.19 12.86
C ASP A 248 -3.98 13.55 14.27
N TYR A 249 -3.31 14.70 14.44
CA TYR A 249 -2.62 15.04 15.68
C TYR A 249 -2.47 16.55 15.92
N GLN A 250 -2.21 16.90 17.17
CA GLN A 250 -1.83 18.25 17.61
C GLN A 250 -0.55 18.20 18.45
N THR A 251 0.12 19.34 18.58
CA THR A 251 1.36 19.48 19.37
C THR A 251 1.14 20.11 20.75
N SER A 252 0.00 20.76 20.98
CA SER A 252 -0.43 21.27 22.29
C SER A 252 -1.07 20.18 23.15
N CYS A 253 -0.22 19.27 23.65
CA CYS A 253 -0.65 18.23 24.57
C CYS A 253 -0.91 18.75 25.98
N ALA A 254 -2.17 18.76 26.44
CA ALA A 254 -2.52 19.08 27.83
C ALA A 254 -2.30 17.89 28.79
N VAL A 255 -1.14 17.23 28.71
CA VAL A 255 -0.81 16.03 29.50
C VAL A 255 0.40 16.26 30.42
N PRO A 256 0.41 15.66 31.62
CA PRO A 256 1.57 15.74 32.52
C PRO A 256 2.84 15.21 31.83
N GLY A 257 3.90 16.02 31.79
CA GLY A 257 5.15 15.67 31.12
C GLY A 257 5.16 15.89 29.60
N GLY A 258 4.12 16.50 29.04
CA GLY A 258 4.12 16.95 27.64
C GLY A 258 5.27 17.92 27.35
N ILE A 259 6.09 17.59 26.36
CA ILE A 259 7.17 18.43 25.84
C ILE A 259 6.60 19.20 24.64
N ALA A 260 6.45 20.51 24.79
CA ALA A 260 6.07 21.38 23.68
C ALA A 260 7.24 21.54 22.68
N PRO A 261 6.97 21.59 21.38
CA PRO A 261 7.98 21.97 20.39
C PRO A 261 8.49 23.39 20.70
N SER A 262 9.80 23.62 20.48
CA SER A 262 10.43 24.90 20.82
C SER A 262 9.83 26.05 19.98
N PRO A 263 9.24 27.09 20.58
CA PRO A 263 8.65 28.21 19.85
C PRO A 263 9.70 29.25 19.39
N THR A 264 10.98 29.07 19.73
CA THR A 264 12.03 30.10 19.58
C THR A 264 12.79 30.05 18.25
N GLY A 265 12.19 29.49 17.19
CA GLY A 265 12.85 29.34 15.88
C GLY A 265 14.03 28.36 15.87
N MET A 266 14.34 27.71 16.99
CA MET A 266 15.30 26.61 17.04
C MET A 266 14.58 25.31 16.68
N ALA A 267 15.05 24.67 15.61
CA ALA A 267 14.63 23.36 15.17
C ALA A 267 14.55 22.37 16.34
N ALA A 268 13.34 21.91 16.66
CA ALA A 268 13.10 20.91 17.70
C ALA A 268 12.51 19.65 17.08
N GLU A 269 13.20 18.53 17.24
CA GLU A 269 12.75 17.22 16.73
C GLU A 269 12.14 16.37 17.84
N TRP A 270 12.52 16.61 19.09
CA TRP A 270 12.02 15.87 20.23
C TRP A 270 10.90 16.63 20.95
N TYR A 271 9.66 16.22 20.72
CA TYR A 271 8.48 16.80 21.38
C TYR A 271 7.36 15.78 21.49
N SER A 272 6.22 16.21 22.03
CA SER A 272 5.04 15.37 22.24
C SER A 272 3.96 15.71 21.22
N VAL A 273 3.36 14.68 20.61
CA VAL A 273 2.16 14.81 19.79
C VAL A 273 1.01 14.05 20.44
N CYS A 274 -0.19 14.60 20.33
CA CYS A 274 -1.40 14.03 20.91
C CYS A 274 -2.41 13.74 19.80
N GLY A 275 -3.08 12.59 19.90
CA GLY A 275 -4.06 12.18 18.93
C GLY A 275 -5.30 13.06 18.97
N LEU A 276 -5.98 13.18 17.84
CA LEU A 276 -7.29 13.81 17.77
C LEU A 276 -8.38 12.76 17.86
N ALA A 277 -9.50 13.14 18.50
CA ALA A 277 -10.71 12.32 18.53
C ALA A 277 -11.17 11.97 17.10
N HIS A 278 -11.94 10.89 16.96
CA HIS A 278 -12.56 10.56 15.67
C HIS A 278 -13.41 11.74 15.17
N ASN A 279 -13.29 12.06 13.88
CA ASN A 279 -14.11 13.09 13.25
C ASN A 279 -15.57 12.61 13.16
N ASP A 280 -15.74 11.37 12.71
CA ASP A 280 -17.00 10.65 12.75
C ASP A 280 -16.72 9.19 13.12
N ARG A 281 -16.90 8.88 14.41
CA ARG A 281 -16.60 7.55 14.95
C ARG A 281 -17.39 6.45 14.26
N VAL A 282 -18.64 6.72 13.85
CA VAL A 282 -19.49 5.71 13.22
C VAL A 282 -19.05 5.49 11.77
N ALA A 283 -18.81 6.56 11.01
CA ALA A 283 -18.36 6.44 9.62
C ALA A 283 -16.97 5.80 9.52
N GLU A 284 -16.04 6.17 10.40
CA GLU A 284 -14.69 5.58 10.45
C GLU A 284 -14.75 4.09 10.79
N PHE A 285 -15.56 3.70 11.79
CA PHE A 285 -15.76 2.29 12.14
C PHE A 285 -16.42 1.49 11.01
N VAL A 286 -17.53 1.99 10.46
CA VAL A 286 -18.26 1.30 9.38
C VAL A 286 -17.39 1.17 8.15
N GLY A 287 -16.63 2.20 7.79
CA GLY A 287 -15.69 2.19 6.67
C GLY A 287 -14.59 1.13 6.86
N LEU A 288 -13.93 1.13 8.02
CA LEU A 288 -12.89 0.14 8.32
C LEU A 288 -13.45 -1.29 8.40
N ALA A 289 -14.59 -1.49 9.06
CA ALA A 289 -15.24 -2.79 9.15
C ALA A 289 -15.67 -3.31 7.77
N THR A 290 -16.11 -2.43 6.86
CA THR A 290 -16.43 -2.79 5.48
C THR A 290 -15.19 -3.29 4.74
N ILE A 291 -14.06 -2.59 4.85
CA ILE A 291 -12.78 -3.04 4.26
C ILE A 291 -12.36 -4.38 4.86
N ALA A 292 -12.49 -4.55 6.17
CA ALA A 292 -12.15 -5.80 6.86
C ALA A 292 -13.00 -6.98 6.37
N VAL A 293 -14.32 -6.80 6.23
CA VAL A 293 -15.23 -7.83 5.73
C VAL A 293 -14.91 -8.17 4.26
N ILE A 294 -14.72 -7.16 3.41
CA ILE A 294 -14.32 -7.36 2.00
C ILE A 294 -12.97 -8.07 1.92
N GLY A 295 -12.02 -7.69 2.76
CA GLY A 295 -10.71 -8.31 2.89
C GLY A 295 -10.82 -9.79 3.24
N ILE A 296 -11.44 -10.12 4.37
CA ILE A 296 -11.66 -11.51 4.82
C ILE A 296 -12.36 -12.32 3.73
N ALA A 297 -13.43 -11.79 3.12
CA ALA A 297 -14.17 -12.47 2.06
C ALA A 297 -13.30 -12.72 0.81
N SER A 298 -12.48 -11.74 0.40
CA SER A 298 -11.59 -11.84 -0.75
C SER A 298 -10.47 -12.87 -0.54
N TYR A 299 -9.88 -12.89 0.66
CA TYR A 299 -8.87 -13.89 1.03
C TYR A 299 -9.48 -15.29 1.19
N ALA A 300 -10.67 -15.40 1.78
CA ALA A 300 -11.43 -16.65 1.83
C ALA A 300 -11.70 -17.19 0.42
N PHE A 301 -12.19 -16.33 -0.48
CA PHE A 301 -12.44 -16.67 -1.89
C PHE A 301 -11.18 -17.22 -2.56
N CYS A 302 -10.03 -16.55 -2.40
CA CYS A 302 -8.78 -16.99 -3.00
C CYS A 302 -8.28 -18.32 -2.43
N LEU A 303 -8.29 -18.48 -1.09
CA LEU A 303 -7.70 -19.63 -0.41
C LEU A 303 -8.60 -20.87 -0.48
N ILE A 304 -9.92 -20.72 -0.36
CA ILE A 304 -10.88 -21.84 -0.33
C ILE A 304 -11.13 -22.40 -1.74
N ASN A 305 -11.30 -21.55 -2.76
CA ASN A 305 -11.60 -22.00 -4.13
C ASN A 305 -10.45 -22.73 -4.82
N SER A 306 -9.24 -22.68 -4.24
CA SER A 306 -8.10 -23.49 -4.67
C SER A 306 -8.40 -25.02 -4.63
N LYS A 307 -9.29 -25.45 -3.73
CA LYS A 307 -9.62 -26.87 -3.48
C LYS A 307 -10.57 -27.45 -4.51
N GLU A 308 -11.60 -26.72 -4.94
CA GLU A 308 -12.55 -27.21 -5.95
C GLU A 308 -11.91 -27.38 -7.33
N ALA A 309 -10.97 -26.51 -7.69
CA ALA A 309 -10.21 -26.61 -8.93
C ALA A 309 -9.27 -27.84 -8.95
N LEU A 310 -8.90 -28.38 -7.79
CA LEU A 310 -8.10 -29.60 -7.65
C LEU A 310 -8.97 -30.86 -7.62
N SER A 311 -10.15 -30.84 -6.99
CA SER A 311 -11.02 -32.02 -6.91
C SER A 311 -11.60 -32.40 -8.27
N LYS A 312 -12.08 -31.43 -9.06
CA LYS A 312 -12.62 -31.65 -10.42
C LYS A 312 -11.60 -32.19 -11.43
N ARG A 313 -10.30 -32.13 -11.11
CA ARG A 313 -9.21 -32.62 -11.97
C ARG A 313 -8.73 -34.02 -11.59
N LYS A 314 -9.02 -34.50 -10.38
CA LYS A 314 -8.79 -35.92 -9.99
C LYS A 314 -9.92 -36.85 -10.46
N SER A 315 -11.06 -36.29 -10.87
CA SER A 315 -12.23 -37.02 -11.37
C SER A 315 -12.33 -37.06 -12.90
N LYS A 316 -11.27 -36.63 -13.61
CA LYS A 316 -11.10 -36.73 -15.06
C LYS A 316 -9.75 -37.38 -15.34
#